data_AF-A0A2G3JB49-F1
#
_entry.id   AF-A0A2G3JB49-F1
#
_cell.length_a   1.000
_cell.length_b   1.000
_cell.length_c   1.000
_cell.angle_alpha   90.00
_cell.angle_beta   90.00
_cell.angle_gamma   90.00
#
_symmetry.space_group_name_H-M   'P 1'
#
loop_
_entity.id
_entity.type
_entity.pdbx_description
1 polymer ?
#
loop_
_entity_poly.entity_id
_entity_poly.type
_entity_poly.pdbx_seq_one_letter_code
_entity_poly.pdbx_strand_id
1 'polypeptide(L)'
;MNTEITADWQNWIVENLARGCVPQSLVEVMAGKGFDPIFANAIVFHFSNLSAQATAPVPAAAYVPERPRFPMEGGVIQTHDRVVRVSARVNKPVVAILDDVLSLDECDELVRLSKSKLKRSTIVDPQTGAEEVIDDRSSYGTFFTVNENEFIARLDRRIAEVMHWPIENGEGMQILNYKIGGEYKPHFDYFPVADKGSQVHLKNGGQRVSTLVMYLNDVDEGGETIFPELGLAVAPKKGSAVYFEYCNSQSQTDPLTLHGGNPVRKGEKWIATKWMRQGRFG
;
A
#
# COMPACT_ATOMS: atom_id res chain seq x y z
N MET A 1 -15.23 21.25 -2.91
CA MET A 1 -14.01 20.95 -3.68
C MET A 1 -14.41 20.04 -4.83
N ASN A 2 -13.86 20.26 -6.03
CA ASN A 2 -14.20 19.44 -7.19
C ASN A 2 -13.45 18.10 -7.14
N THR A 3 -14.19 17.01 -7.36
CA THR A 3 -13.69 15.62 -7.45
C THR A 3 -14.05 14.97 -8.79
N GLU A 4 -14.44 15.77 -9.78
CA GLU A 4 -14.70 15.34 -11.15
C GLU A 4 -13.74 16.08 -12.08
N ILE A 5 -13.16 15.35 -13.04
CA ILE A 5 -12.23 15.91 -14.03
C ILE A 5 -12.88 15.94 -15.40
N THR A 6 -12.82 17.09 -16.07
CA THR A 6 -13.31 17.25 -17.45
C THR A 6 -12.26 16.79 -18.47
N ALA A 7 -12.69 16.53 -19.70
CA ALA A 7 -11.78 16.18 -20.80
C ALA A 7 -10.69 17.25 -21.02
N ASP A 8 -11.03 18.53 -20.86
CA ASP A 8 -10.07 19.64 -21.00
C ASP A 8 -8.95 19.55 -19.96
N TRP A 9 -9.29 19.20 -18.72
CA TRP A 9 -8.29 19.02 -17.66
C TRP A 9 -7.45 17.77 -17.87
N GLN A 10 -8.05 16.67 -18.33
CA GLN A 10 -7.30 15.45 -18.69
C GLN A 10 -6.28 15.76 -19.79
N ASN A 11 -6.70 16.42 -20.87
CA ASN A 11 -5.83 16.84 -21.96
C ASN A 11 -4.72 17.77 -21.48
N TRP A 12 -5.06 18.74 -20.64
CA TRP A 12 -4.07 19.66 -20.07
C TRP A 12 -2.99 18.92 -19.26
N ILE A 13 -3.37 17.95 -18.43
CA ILE A 13 -2.41 17.16 -17.64
C ILE A 13 -1.48 16.37 -18.57
N VAL A 14 -2.05 15.64 -19.55
CA VAL A 14 -1.27 14.84 -20.51
C VAL A 14 -0.29 15.70 -21.29
N GLU A 15 -0.73 16.85 -21.81
CA GLU A 15 0.12 17.75 -22.59
C GLU A 15 1.29 18.30 -21.77
N ASN A 16 1.04 18.70 -20.53
CA ASN A 16 2.11 19.29 -19.71
C ASN A 16 3.09 18.22 -19.20
N LEU A 17 2.62 17.01 -18.91
CA LEU A 17 3.51 15.88 -18.64
C LEU A 17 4.38 15.54 -19.84
N ALA A 18 3.81 15.54 -21.06
CA ALA A 18 4.56 15.35 -22.30
C ALA A 18 5.59 16.46 -22.56
N ARG A 19 5.35 17.68 -22.06
CA ARG A 19 6.31 18.80 -22.08
C ARG A 19 7.39 18.70 -20.99
N GLY A 20 7.37 17.66 -20.15
CA GLY A 20 8.33 17.45 -19.07
C GLY A 20 8.05 18.27 -17.82
N CYS A 21 6.82 18.77 -17.62
CA CYS A 21 6.44 19.44 -16.39
C CYS A 21 6.47 18.46 -15.21
N VAL A 22 6.98 18.93 -14.06
CA VAL A 22 7.03 18.13 -12.83
C VAL A 22 5.59 17.83 -12.37
N PRO A 23 5.21 16.57 -12.09
CA PRO A 23 3.86 16.21 -11.67
C PRO A 23 3.33 17.08 -10.51
N GLN A 24 4.17 17.38 -9.53
CA GLN A 24 3.79 18.20 -8.38
C GLN A 24 3.34 19.63 -8.77
N SER A 25 3.93 20.24 -9.80
CA SER A 25 3.50 21.58 -10.23
C SER A 25 2.11 21.55 -10.88
N LEU A 26 1.73 20.43 -11.52
CA LEU A 26 0.39 20.24 -12.07
C LEU A 26 -0.63 20.07 -10.94
N VAL A 27 -0.29 19.33 -9.89
CA VAL A 27 -1.12 19.17 -8.69
C VAL A 27 -1.38 20.52 -8.03
N GLU A 28 -0.35 21.36 -7.88
CA GLU A 28 -0.46 22.70 -7.31
C GLU A 28 -1.38 23.61 -8.15
N VAL A 29 -1.28 23.54 -9.48
CA VAL A 29 -2.17 24.29 -10.38
C VAL A 29 -3.62 23.82 -10.25
N MET A 30 -3.86 22.51 -10.20
CA MET A 30 -5.20 21.95 -10.00
C MET A 30 -5.78 22.35 -8.64
N ALA A 31 -5.00 22.24 -7.56
CA ALA A 31 -5.41 22.66 -6.23
C ALA A 31 -5.75 24.17 -6.19
N GLY A 32 -4.92 25.00 -6.84
CA GLY A 32 -5.18 26.44 -7.01
C GLY A 32 -6.44 26.76 -7.83
N LYS A 33 -6.98 25.80 -8.58
CA LYS A 33 -8.24 25.90 -9.33
C LYS A 33 -9.43 25.24 -8.62
N GLY A 34 -9.27 24.85 -7.35
CA GLY A 34 -10.37 24.37 -6.49
C GLY A 34 -10.63 22.86 -6.57
N PHE A 35 -9.75 22.11 -7.23
CA PHE A 35 -9.74 20.65 -7.11
C PHE A 35 -9.31 20.24 -5.71
N ASP A 36 -9.89 19.14 -5.22
CA ASP A 36 -9.39 18.52 -4.00
C ASP A 36 -7.91 18.11 -4.20
N PRO A 37 -6.98 18.45 -3.28
CA PRO A 37 -5.56 18.16 -3.47
C PRO A 37 -5.23 16.66 -3.58
N ILE A 38 -6.00 15.80 -2.92
CA ILE A 38 -5.81 14.35 -2.95
C ILE A 38 -6.27 13.83 -4.32
N PHE A 39 -7.43 14.31 -4.79
CA PHE A 39 -7.94 14.02 -6.13
C PHE A 39 -6.98 14.50 -7.22
N ALA A 40 -6.47 15.74 -7.14
CA ALA A 40 -5.51 16.29 -8.09
C ALA A 40 -4.23 15.46 -8.13
N ASN A 41 -3.70 15.07 -6.97
CA ASN A 41 -2.51 14.24 -6.87
C ASN A 41 -2.73 12.85 -7.51
N ALA A 42 -3.84 12.19 -7.18
CA ALA A 42 -4.18 10.88 -7.75
C ALA A 42 -4.30 10.93 -9.29
N ILE A 43 -4.99 11.94 -9.83
CA ILE A 43 -5.19 12.06 -11.28
C ILE A 43 -3.91 12.42 -12.02
N VAL A 44 -3.10 13.35 -11.52
CA VAL A 44 -1.81 13.68 -12.15
C VAL A 44 -0.87 12.48 -12.12
N PHE A 45 -0.85 11.73 -11.01
CA PHE A 45 -0.06 10.50 -10.90
C PHE A 45 -0.51 9.43 -11.92
N HIS A 46 -1.84 9.24 -12.07
CA HIS A 46 -2.41 8.35 -13.08
C HIS A 46 -1.91 8.69 -14.49
N PHE A 47 -2.02 9.95 -14.91
CA PHE A 47 -1.55 10.38 -16.24
C PHE A 47 -0.03 10.37 -16.39
N SER A 48 0.72 10.59 -15.32
CA SER A 48 2.19 10.47 -15.32
C SER A 48 2.61 9.03 -15.64
N ASN A 49 1.94 8.05 -15.04
CA ASN A 49 2.19 6.64 -15.32
C ASN A 49 1.75 6.21 -16.73
N LEU A 50 0.61 6.70 -17.21
CA LEU A 50 0.18 6.46 -18.60
C LEU A 50 1.19 7.02 -19.61
N SER A 51 1.71 8.22 -19.38
CA SER A 51 2.74 8.83 -20.22
C SER A 51 4.05 8.03 -20.19
N ALA A 52 4.47 7.55 -19.02
CA ALA A 52 5.64 6.70 -18.89
C ALA A 52 5.47 5.36 -19.65
N GLN A 53 4.27 4.75 -19.57
CA GLN A 53 3.91 3.53 -20.30
C GLN A 53 3.90 3.73 -21.83
N ALA A 54 3.50 4.91 -22.33
CA ALA A 54 3.48 5.21 -23.76
C ALA A 54 4.89 5.29 -24.39
N THR A 55 5.92 5.54 -23.58
CA THR A 55 7.33 5.61 -24.02
C THR A 55 8.13 4.33 -23.81
N ALA A 56 7.54 3.31 -23.17
CA ALA A 56 8.19 2.03 -22.91
C ALA A 56 8.13 1.10 -24.14
N PRO A 57 9.20 0.36 -24.48
CA PRO A 57 9.14 -0.64 -25.55
C PRO A 57 8.30 -1.84 -25.10
N VAL A 58 7.23 -2.10 -25.86
CA VAL A 58 6.19 -3.13 -25.69
C VAL A 58 5.35 -2.95 -24.41
N PRO A 59 4.03 -2.72 -24.50
CA PRO A 59 3.19 -2.68 -23.31
C PRO A 59 3.29 -4.02 -22.60
N ALA A 60 3.67 -4.01 -21.32
CA ALA A 60 3.48 -5.17 -20.47
C ALA A 60 2.01 -5.61 -20.61
N ALA A 61 1.78 -6.90 -20.87
CA ALA A 61 0.45 -7.42 -21.11
C ALA A 61 -0.48 -7.01 -19.95
N ALA A 62 -1.64 -6.44 -20.29
CA ALA A 62 -2.61 -5.96 -19.31
C ALA A 62 -2.93 -7.04 -18.27
N TYR A 63 -3.09 -6.64 -17.01
CA TYR A 63 -3.40 -7.55 -15.92
C TYR A 63 -4.63 -8.40 -16.25
N VAL A 64 -4.48 -9.72 -16.18
CA VAL A 64 -5.58 -10.66 -16.30
C VAL A 64 -5.97 -11.13 -14.90
N PRO A 65 -7.19 -10.83 -14.43
CA PRO A 65 -7.66 -11.34 -13.15
C PRO A 65 -7.63 -12.87 -13.10
N GLU A 66 -7.09 -13.41 -12.02
CA GLU A 66 -7.11 -14.84 -11.73
C GLU A 66 -7.96 -15.15 -10.50
N ARG A 67 -8.04 -16.43 -10.13
CA ARG A 67 -8.70 -16.82 -8.88
C ARG A 67 -7.97 -16.15 -7.71
N PRO A 68 -8.67 -15.37 -6.86
CA PRO A 68 -8.06 -14.74 -5.70
C PRO A 68 -7.44 -15.76 -4.74
N ARG A 69 -6.33 -15.37 -4.11
CA ARG A 69 -5.73 -16.13 -3.00
C ARG A 69 -6.60 -16.01 -1.76
N PHE A 70 -7.11 -14.81 -1.52
CA PHE A 70 -8.00 -14.52 -0.42
C PHE A 70 -9.39 -15.18 -0.63
N PRO A 71 -9.98 -15.80 0.42
CA PRO A 71 -11.32 -16.36 0.33
C PRO A 71 -12.38 -15.29 0.07
N MET A 72 -13.01 -15.38 -1.11
CA MET A 72 -14.05 -14.44 -1.52
C MET A 72 -15.44 -14.73 -0.96
N GLU A 73 -15.58 -15.81 -0.18
CA GLU A 73 -16.83 -16.22 0.47
C GLU A 73 -16.65 -16.38 1.99
N GLY A 74 -17.76 -16.39 2.72
CA GLY A 74 -17.78 -16.52 4.19
C GLY A 74 -17.51 -15.21 4.93
N GLY A 75 -17.94 -15.15 6.19
CA GLY A 75 -17.78 -13.96 7.07
C GLY A 75 -16.63 -14.04 8.06
N VAL A 76 -15.90 -15.16 8.08
CA VAL A 76 -14.84 -15.44 9.05
C VAL A 76 -13.68 -16.21 8.44
N ILE A 77 -12.47 -15.97 8.95
CA ILE A 77 -11.26 -16.75 8.70
C ILE A 77 -10.80 -17.33 10.04
N GLN A 78 -10.74 -18.65 10.12
CA GLN A 78 -10.25 -19.37 11.29
C GLN A 78 -8.73 -19.49 11.19
N THR A 79 -8.00 -18.86 12.10
CA THR A 79 -6.55 -19.02 12.26
C THR A 79 -6.27 -19.96 13.42
N HIS A 80 -5.00 -20.34 13.62
CA HIS A 80 -4.61 -21.24 14.70
C HIS A 80 -4.93 -20.71 16.11
N ASP A 81 -5.07 -19.39 16.28
CA ASP A 81 -5.22 -18.73 17.58
C ASP A 81 -6.32 -17.67 17.62
N ARG A 82 -7.02 -17.41 16.52
CA ARG A 82 -7.99 -16.31 16.41
C ARG A 82 -9.02 -16.53 15.31
N VAL A 83 -10.18 -15.92 15.49
CA VAL A 83 -11.21 -15.81 14.45
C VAL A 83 -11.18 -14.40 13.91
N VAL A 84 -10.76 -14.24 12.66
CA VAL A 84 -10.76 -12.95 11.95
C VAL A 84 -12.09 -12.78 11.24
N ARG A 85 -12.70 -11.61 11.32
CA ARG A 85 -13.99 -11.32 10.67
C ARG A 85 -13.77 -10.54 9.37
N VAL A 86 -14.51 -10.91 8.32
CA VAL A 86 -14.47 -10.16 7.06
C VAL A 86 -15.66 -9.22 7.01
N SER A 87 -15.37 -7.91 7.10
CA SER A 87 -16.39 -6.87 7.21
C SER A 87 -16.89 -6.41 5.86
N ALA A 88 -16.01 -6.38 4.85
CA ALA A 88 -16.37 -6.07 3.47
C ALA A 88 -15.32 -6.62 2.48
N ARG A 89 -15.72 -6.76 1.21
CA ARG A 89 -14.87 -7.15 0.09
C ARG A 89 -15.15 -6.32 -1.16
N VAL A 90 -14.11 -6.08 -1.93
CA VAL A 90 -14.16 -5.66 -3.33
C VAL A 90 -13.60 -6.82 -4.16
N ASN A 91 -14.28 -7.18 -5.25
CA ASN A 91 -13.88 -8.34 -6.07
C ASN A 91 -12.84 -7.97 -7.14
N LYS A 92 -12.86 -6.72 -7.62
CA LYS A 92 -11.99 -6.22 -8.69
C LYS A 92 -11.55 -4.79 -8.38
N PRO A 93 -10.28 -4.57 -7.96
CA PRO A 93 -9.31 -5.59 -7.56
C PRO A 93 -9.77 -6.26 -6.26
N VAL A 94 -9.08 -7.32 -5.87
CA VAL A 94 -9.35 -8.00 -4.61
C VAL A 94 -8.89 -7.12 -3.46
N VAL A 95 -9.84 -6.62 -2.69
CA VAL A 95 -9.61 -5.88 -1.43
C VAL A 95 -10.53 -6.47 -0.37
N ALA A 96 -10.04 -6.66 0.85
CA ALA A 96 -10.85 -7.10 1.98
C ALA A 96 -10.58 -6.25 3.21
N ILE A 97 -11.65 -5.86 3.91
CA ILE A 97 -11.58 -5.15 5.19
C ILE A 97 -11.84 -6.16 6.30
N LEU A 98 -10.91 -6.26 7.24
CA LEU A 98 -10.85 -7.32 8.23
C LEU A 98 -10.92 -6.73 9.63
N ASP A 99 -11.82 -7.26 10.44
CA ASP A 99 -11.90 -6.96 11.88
C ASP A 99 -11.26 -8.09 12.69
N ASP A 100 -10.83 -7.76 13.91
CA ASP A 100 -10.27 -8.69 14.87
C ASP A 100 -9.00 -9.43 14.38
N VAL A 101 -8.17 -8.81 13.53
CA VAL A 101 -6.89 -9.39 13.08
C VAL A 101 -5.87 -9.43 14.23
N LEU A 102 -5.78 -8.34 14.98
CA LEU A 102 -4.94 -8.20 16.17
C LEU A 102 -5.81 -7.94 17.41
N SER A 103 -5.37 -8.40 18.58
CA SER A 103 -5.92 -7.92 19.83
C SER A 103 -5.47 -6.47 20.07
N LEU A 104 -6.22 -5.72 20.89
CA LEU A 104 -5.81 -4.37 21.25
C LEU A 104 -4.47 -4.37 22.00
N ASP A 105 -4.21 -5.40 22.82
CA ASP A 105 -2.93 -5.60 23.52
C ASP A 105 -1.79 -5.94 22.56
N GLU A 106 -2.05 -6.74 21.52
CA GLU A 106 -1.07 -7.05 20.47
C GLU A 106 -0.69 -5.79 19.69
N CYS A 107 -1.66 -4.91 19.42
CA CYS A 107 -1.40 -3.62 18.83
C CYS A 107 -0.50 -2.76 19.73
N ASP A 108 -0.81 -2.67 21.03
CA ASP A 108 -0.01 -1.87 21.98
C ASP A 108 1.40 -2.44 22.14
N GLU A 109 1.56 -3.76 22.13
CA GLU A 109 2.85 -4.43 22.23
C GLU A 109 3.73 -4.19 20.99
N LEU A 110 3.16 -4.24 19.78
CA LEU A 110 3.86 -3.87 18.54
C LEU A 110 4.34 -2.41 18.58
N VAL A 111 3.51 -1.49 19.04
CA VAL A 111 3.88 -0.08 19.22
C VAL A 111 4.99 0.05 20.27
N ARG A 112 4.88 -0.64 21.41
CA ARG A 112 5.88 -0.60 22.48
C ARG A 112 7.25 -1.10 22.01
N LEU A 113 7.29 -2.23 21.32
CA LEU A 113 8.53 -2.87 20.83
C LEU A 113 9.20 -2.06 19.69
N SER A 114 8.44 -1.24 18.96
CA SER A 114 8.94 -0.47 17.82
C SER A 114 9.48 0.91 18.19
N LYS A 115 9.00 1.54 19.27
CA LYS A 115 9.33 2.94 19.65
C LYS A 115 10.82 3.25 19.67
N SER A 116 11.66 2.36 20.18
CA SER A 116 13.12 2.58 20.26
C SER A 116 13.86 2.32 18.95
N LYS A 117 13.21 1.71 17.96
CA LYS A 117 13.80 1.31 16.67
C LYS A 117 13.40 2.22 15.50
N LEU A 118 12.51 3.18 15.71
CA LEU A 118 11.96 4.04 14.65
C LEU A 118 13.02 4.95 14.02
N LYS A 119 13.06 4.97 12.69
CA LYS A 119 13.85 5.90 11.87
C LYS A 119 12.96 6.49 10.79
N ARG A 120 13.39 7.55 10.12
CA ARG A 120 12.64 8.08 8.97
C ARG A 120 12.50 6.99 7.90
N SER A 121 11.30 6.80 7.35
CA SER A 121 11.04 5.76 6.34
C SER A 121 11.63 6.13 4.98
N THR A 122 11.97 5.09 4.20
CA THR A 122 12.58 5.17 2.86
C THR A 122 11.62 4.66 1.78
N ILE A 123 11.89 4.97 0.51
CA ILE A 123 11.31 4.35 -0.68
C ILE A 123 12.41 3.70 -1.52
N VAL A 124 12.05 2.90 -2.53
CA VAL A 124 13.02 2.31 -3.47
C VAL A 124 13.27 3.26 -4.63
N ASP A 125 14.52 3.64 -4.87
CA ASP A 125 14.92 4.45 -6.02
C ASP A 125 14.75 3.63 -7.33
N PRO A 126 14.01 4.16 -8.32
CA PRO A 126 13.73 3.43 -9.57
C PRO A 126 14.96 3.12 -10.44
N GLN A 127 16.07 3.85 -10.28
CA GLN A 127 17.26 3.68 -11.13
C GLN A 127 18.27 2.70 -10.52
N THR A 128 18.53 2.85 -9.23
CA THR A 128 19.59 2.19 -8.48
C THR A 128 19.07 1.03 -7.62
N GLY A 129 17.81 1.08 -7.21
CA GLY A 129 17.21 0.14 -6.26
C GLY A 129 17.60 0.41 -4.80
N ALA A 130 18.33 1.51 -4.53
CA ALA A 130 18.71 1.92 -3.20
C ALA A 130 17.49 2.44 -2.40
N GLU A 131 17.58 2.39 -1.08
CA GLU A 131 16.57 2.99 -0.21
C GLU A 131 16.86 4.48 0.02
N GLU A 132 15.89 5.34 -0.27
CA GLU A 132 16.03 6.80 -0.16
C GLU A 132 14.93 7.44 0.67
N VAL A 133 15.27 8.48 1.43
CA VAL A 133 14.29 9.30 2.16
C VAL A 133 13.78 10.40 1.24
N ILE A 134 12.46 10.46 1.04
CA ILE A 134 11.80 11.52 0.27
C ILE A 134 10.64 12.14 1.05
N ASP A 135 10.14 13.28 0.58
CA ASP A 135 9.04 14.01 1.24
C ASP A 135 7.67 13.34 1.05
N ASP A 136 7.45 12.63 -0.07
CA ASP A 136 6.18 11.94 -0.38
C ASP A 136 5.84 10.81 0.61
N ARG A 137 6.81 10.39 1.43
CA ARG A 137 6.64 9.44 2.52
C ARG A 137 7.15 10.04 3.82
N SER A 138 6.23 10.52 4.66
CA SER A 138 6.60 11.27 5.86
C SER A 138 6.57 10.49 7.18
N SER A 139 6.46 9.16 7.10
CA SER A 139 6.42 8.28 8.26
C SER A 139 7.79 8.05 8.89
N TYR A 140 7.75 7.64 10.16
CA TYR A 140 8.86 6.93 10.80
C TYR A 140 8.54 5.44 10.77
N GLY A 141 9.53 4.58 10.53
CA GLY A 141 9.32 3.15 10.54
C GLY A 141 10.49 2.33 11.03
N THR A 142 10.20 1.06 11.26
CA THR A 142 11.16 0.01 11.60
C THR A 142 10.66 -1.33 11.10
N PHE A 143 11.49 -2.35 11.17
CA PHE A 143 11.12 -3.71 10.80
C PHE A 143 11.36 -4.66 11.97
N PHE A 144 10.43 -5.61 12.13
CA PHE A 144 10.72 -6.87 12.79
C PHE A 144 11.09 -7.89 11.72
N THR A 145 12.16 -8.66 11.93
CA THR A 145 12.44 -9.80 11.06
C THR A 145 11.38 -10.88 11.24
N VAL A 146 11.18 -11.73 10.23
CA VAL A 146 10.22 -12.83 10.31
C VAL A 146 10.60 -13.74 11.48
N ASN A 147 9.62 -14.05 12.33
CA ASN A 147 9.82 -14.82 13.56
C ASN A 147 10.90 -14.25 14.50
N GLU A 148 11.10 -12.93 14.56
CA GLU A 148 12.16 -12.30 15.39
C GLU A 148 12.14 -12.77 16.86
N ASN A 149 10.94 -12.98 17.40
CA ASN A 149 10.71 -13.54 18.73
C ASN A 149 9.36 -14.28 18.77
N GLU A 150 9.03 -14.96 19.87
CA GLU A 150 7.81 -15.77 19.99
C GLU A 150 6.52 -14.96 19.74
N PHE A 151 6.48 -13.70 20.16
CA PHE A 151 5.35 -12.82 19.94
C PHE A 151 5.17 -12.52 18.45
N ILE A 152 6.24 -12.10 17.76
CA ILE A 152 6.23 -11.84 16.31
C ILE A 152 5.94 -13.13 15.53
N ALA A 153 6.50 -14.27 15.93
CA ALA A 153 6.29 -15.54 15.26
C ALA A 153 4.83 -16.01 15.29
N ARG A 154 4.13 -15.81 16.41
CA ARG A 154 2.69 -16.08 16.52
C ARG A 154 1.89 -15.20 15.55
N LEU A 155 2.21 -13.90 15.48
CA LEU A 155 1.56 -12.97 14.56
C LEU A 155 1.86 -13.31 13.10
N ASP A 156 3.11 -13.61 12.75
CA ASP A 156 3.50 -13.99 11.39
C ASP A 156 2.74 -15.23 10.91
N ARG A 157 2.58 -16.24 11.78
CA ARG A 157 1.76 -17.43 11.45
C ARG A 157 0.30 -17.06 11.21
N ARG A 158 -0.30 -16.25 12.08
CA ARG A 158 -1.69 -15.80 11.92
C ARG A 158 -1.87 -15.01 10.62
N ILE A 159 -0.94 -14.11 10.33
CA ILE A 159 -0.97 -13.27 9.12
C ILE A 159 -0.83 -14.14 7.87
N ALA A 160 0.07 -15.14 7.86
CA ALA A 160 0.20 -16.08 6.75
C ALA A 160 -1.10 -16.88 6.50
N GLU A 161 -1.77 -17.32 7.58
CA GLU A 161 -3.08 -17.99 7.51
C GLU A 161 -4.17 -17.04 6.95
N VAL A 162 -4.21 -15.78 7.39
CA VAL A 162 -5.15 -14.75 6.88
C VAL A 162 -4.91 -14.41 5.42
N MET A 163 -3.65 -14.29 5.01
CA MET A 163 -3.27 -13.94 3.63
C MET A 163 -3.27 -15.15 2.69
N HIS A 164 -3.55 -16.35 3.20
CA HIS A 164 -3.54 -17.61 2.47
C HIS A 164 -2.25 -17.84 1.67
N TRP A 165 -1.11 -17.54 2.29
CA TRP A 165 0.18 -17.59 1.63
C TRP A 165 1.30 -18.04 2.60
N PRO A 166 2.32 -18.79 2.15
CA PRO A 166 3.30 -19.37 3.05
C PRO A 166 4.11 -18.33 3.82
N ILE A 167 4.43 -18.61 5.08
CA ILE A 167 5.14 -17.68 5.98
C ILE A 167 6.54 -17.32 5.44
N GLU A 168 7.21 -18.26 4.77
CA GLU A 168 8.52 -18.10 4.16
C GLU A 168 8.56 -17.17 2.96
N ASN A 169 7.39 -16.79 2.44
CA ASN A 169 7.25 -15.78 1.40
C ASN A 169 7.06 -14.37 2.01
N GLY A 170 6.88 -14.24 3.32
CA GLY A 170 6.67 -12.96 3.97
C GLY A 170 7.96 -12.16 4.11
N GLU A 171 7.91 -10.87 3.80
CA GLU A 171 8.94 -9.94 4.27
C GLU A 171 8.83 -9.72 5.79
N GLY A 172 9.84 -9.07 6.38
CA GLY A 172 9.75 -8.60 7.76
C GLY A 172 8.55 -7.66 7.95
N MET A 173 7.95 -7.68 9.14
CA MET A 173 6.79 -6.84 9.45
C MET A 173 7.24 -5.39 9.65
N GLN A 174 6.76 -4.49 8.80
CA GLN A 174 7.11 -3.07 8.88
C GLN A 174 6.16 -2.34 9.83
N ILE A 175 6.68 -1.68 10.84
CA ILE A 175 5.89 -0.76 11.68
C ILE A 175 6.11 0.66 11.19
N LEU A 176 5.03 1.43 11.10
CA LEU A 176 5.09 2.84 10.73
C LEU A 176 4.30 3.70 11.72
N ASN A 177 4.79 4.92 11.93
CA ASN A 177 4.13 5.98 12.67
C ASN A 177 4.03 7.25 11.82
N TYR A 178 2.82 7.78 11.69
CA TYR A 178 2.51 9.06 11.06
C TYR A 178 2.02 10.02 12.15
N LYS A 179 2.69 11.17 12.25
CA LYS A 179 2.24 12.30 13.07
C LYS A 179 1.22 13.16 12.29
N ILE A 180 0.67 14.18 12.92
CA ILE A 180 -0.21 15.16 12.26
C ILE A 180 0.48 15.71 10.99
N GLY A 181 -0.27 15.79 9.89
CA GLY A 181 0.19 16.12 8.56
C GLY A 181 0.87 14.97 7.82
N GLY A 182 1.23 13.90 8.53
CA GLY A 182 1.95 12.78 7.96
C GLY A 182 1.09 11.96 7.02
N GLU A 183 1.61 11.68 5.83
CA GLU A 183 0.90 10.99 4.75
C GLU A 183 1.83 10.04 3.99
N TYR A 184 1.23 9.26 3.09
CA TYR A 184 1.95 8.57 2.04
C TYR A 184 1.18 8.71 0.73
N LYS A 185 1.79 9.36 -0.26
CA LYS A 185 1.17 9.56 -1.57
C LYS A 185 0.77 8.23 -2.22
N PRO A 186 -0.26 8.24 -3.11
CA PRO A 186 -0.65 7.06 -3.85
C PRO A 186 0.54 6.40 -4.55
N HIS A 187 0.70 5.10 -4.32
CA HIS A 187 1.79 4.29 -4.86
C HIS A 187 1.36 2.84 -5.04
N PHE A 188 2.24 2.05 -5.65
CA PHE A 188 2.13 0.61 -5.74
C PHE A 188 3.10 -0.07 -4.78
N ASP A 189 2.66 -1.17 -4.19
CA ASP A 189 3.53 -1.99 -3.35
C ASP A 189 4.39 -2.96 -4.15
N TYR A 190 3.97 -3.30 -5.38
CA TYR A 190 4.75 -4.11 -6.29
C TYR A 190 5.91 -3.31 -6.91
N PHE A 191 6.93 -4.02 -7.37
CA PHE A 191 8.08 -3.43 -8.05
C PHE A 191 7.82 -3.31 -9.57
N PRO A 192 7.76 -2.11 -10.16
CA PRO A 192 7.54 -1.98 -11.60
C PRO A 192 8.69 -2.62 -12.38
N VAL A 193 8.37 -3.57 -13.27
CA VAL A 193 9.38 -4.36 -14.01
C VAL A 193 10.22 -3.49 -14.95
N ALA A 194 9.67 -2.37 -15.42
CA ALA A 194 10.36 -1.41 -16.28
C ALA A 194 11.50 -0.68 -15.55
N ASP A 195 11.44 -0.59 -14.21
CA ASP A 195 12.43 0.13 -13.42
C ASP A 195 13.67 -0.75 -13.21
N LYS A 196 14.85 -0.20 -13.50
CA LYS A 196 16.11 -0.93 -13.33
C LYS A 196 16.37 -1.27 -11.86
N GLY A 197 16.02 -0.36 -10.95
CA GLY A 197 16.14 -0.56 -9.50
C GLY A 197 15.27 -1.71 -8.98
N SER A 198 14.08 -1.88 -9.54
CA SER A 198 13.17 -2.98 -9.20
C SER A 198 13.78 -4.36 -9.46
N GLN A 199 14.65 -4.49 -10.47
CA GLN A 199 15.30 -5.77 -10.78
C GLN A 199 16.21 -6.28 -9.66
N VAL A 200 16.70 -5.40 -8.78
CA VAL A 200 17.47 -5.80 -7.59
C VAL A 200 16.55 -6.50 -6.58
N HIS A 201 15.39 -5.92 -6.33
CA HIS A 201 14.40 -6.44 -5.37
C HIS A 201 13.70 -7.70 -5.86
N LEU A 202 13.47 -7.83 -7.17
CA LEU A 202 12.83 -9.00 -7.78
C LEU A 202 13.70 -10.27 -7.68
N LYS A 203 15.02 -10.15 -7.51
CA LYS A 203 15.90 -11.32 -7.35
C LYS A 203 15.70 -12.04 -6.01
N ASN A 204 15.19 -11.35 -4.99
CA ASN A 204 14.91 -11.93 -3.69
C ASN A 204 13.41 -12.16 -3.52
N GLY A 205 12.97 -13.40 -3.68
CA GLY A 205 11.55 -13.78 -3.54
C GLY A 205 10.63 -13.37 -4.70
N GLY A 206 11.13 -12.76 -5.77
CA GLY A 206 10.29 -12.35 -6.90
C GLY A 206 9.42 -11.13 -6.57
N GLN A 207 8.28 -11.02 -7.25
CA GLN A 207 7.36 -9.90 -7.10
C GLN A 207 6.62 -9.96 -5.75
N ARG A 208 6.22 -8.82 -5.19
CA ARG A 208 5.22 -8.79 -4.11
C ARG A 208 3.85 -9.11 -4.70
N VAL A 209 3.07 -9.95 -4.02
CA VAL A 209 1.79 -10.46 -4.54
C VAL A 209 0.58 -9.93 -3.80
N SER A 210 0.75 -9.57 -2.53
CA SER A 210 -0.31 -9.02 -1.69
C SER A 210 0.26 -8.27 -0.49
N THR A 211 -0.60 -7.42 0.08
CA THR A 211 -0.29 -6.60 1.25
C THR A 211 -1.40 -6.74 2.28
N LEU A 212 -1.01 -6.75 3.56
CA LEU A 212 -1.89 -6.55 4.70
C LEU A 212 -1.43 -5.35 5.50
N VAL A 213 -2.25 -4.30 5.57
CA VAL A 213 -2.04 -3.12 6.41
C VAL A 213 -2.92 -3.26 7.65
N MET A 214 -2.32 -3.45 8.82
CA MET A 214 -2.97 -3.60 10.11
C MET A 214 -2.90 -2.29 10.90
N TYR A 215 -4.02 -1.83 11.45
CA TYR A 215 -4.09 -0.58 12.21
C TYR A 215 -3.84 -0.86 13.69
N LEU A 216 -2.84 -0.18 14.28
CA LEU A 216 -2.39 -0.42 15.65
C LEU A 216 -3.01 0.57 16.66
N ASN A 217 -3.72 1.59 16.17
CA ASN A 217 -4.54 2.48 16.98
C ASN A 217 -5.68 3.08 16.17
N ASP A 218 -6.68 3.61 16.87
CA ASP A 218 -7.70 4.47 16.27
C ASP A 218 -7.09 5.85 15.97
N VAL A 219 -7.55 6.46 14.88
CA VAL A 219 -7.13 7.81 14.47
C VAL A 219 -8.33 8.74 14.58
N ASP A 220 -8.17 9.83 15.33
CA ASP A 220 -9.26 10.77 15.60
C ASP A 220 -9.80 11.43 14.32
N GLU A 221 -8.93 11.84 13.41
CA GLU A 221 -9.31 12.45 12.12
C GLU A 221 -8.23 12.24 11.04
N GLY A 222 -8.65 11.83 9.84
CA GLY A 222 -7.78 11.56 8.70
C GLY A 222 -7.07 10.21 8.80
N GLY A 223 -5.96 10.06 8.07
CA GLY A 223 -5.15 8.83 8.12
C GLY A 223 -5.78 7.63 7.41
N GLU A 224 -6.82 7.79 6.60
CA GLU A 224 -7.44 6.69 5.85
C GLU A 224 -6.43 6.03 4.90
N THR A 225 -6.56 4.72 4.69
CA THR A 225 -5.94 4.06 3.55
C THR A 225 -6.89 4.18 2.37
N ILE A 226 -6.46 4.88 1.31
CA ILE A 226 -7.30 5.17 0.14
C ILE A 226 -6.91 4.30 -1.05
N PHE A 227 -7.90 3.94 -1.86
CA PHE A 227 -7.75 3.33 -3.18
C PHE A 227 -8.46 4.23 -4.19
N PRO A 228 -7.75 5.22 -4.79
CA PRO A 228 -8.38 6.26 -5.60
C PRO A 228 -9.21 5.72 -6.77
N GLU A 229 -8.67 4.71 -7.47
CA GLU A 229 -9.32 4.08 -8.63
C GLU A 229 -10.64 3.35 -8.26
N LEU A 230 -10.86 3.08 -6.98
CA LEU A 230 -12.07 2.43 -6.46
C LEU A 230 -13.03 3.39 -5.78
N GLY A 231 -12.61 4.65 -5.57
CA GLY A 231 -13.32 5.58 -4.68
C GLY A 231 -13.47 5.03 -3.25
N LEU A 232 -12.57 4.15 -2.81
CA LEU A 232 -12.61 3.50 -1.50
C LEU A 232 -11.64 4.19 -0.54
N ALA A 233 -12.10 4.43 0.69
CA ALA A 233 -11.28 4.85 1.81
C ALA A 233 -11.58 3.96 3.03
N VAL A 234 -10.52 3.44 3.67
CA VAL A 234 -10.62 2.61 4.86
C VAL A 234 -10.09 3.40 6.05
N ALA A 235 -10.98 3.73 6.98
CA ALA A 235 -10.63 4.44 8.21
C ALA A 235 -9.82 3.53 9.16
N PRO A 236 -8.78 4.05 9.82
CA PRO A 236 -8.02 3.28 10.80
C PRO A 236 -8.87 2.93 12.02
N LYS A 237 -9.03 1.63 12.29
CA LYS A 237 -9.67 1.11 13.49
C LYS A 237 -8.74 0.12 14.17
N LYS A 238 -8.40 0.35 15.43
CA LYS A 238 -7.41 -0.48 16.16
C LYS A 238 -7.77 -1.96 16.08
N GLY A 239 -6.80 -2.79 15.72
CA GLY A 239 -6.95 -4.25 15.59
C GLY A 239 -7.54 -4.74 14.27
N SER A 240 -8.06 -3.82 13.43
CA SER A 240 -8.53 -4.13 12.08
C SER A 240 -7.39 -4.07 11.05
N ALA A 241 -7.65 -4.53 9.83
CA ALA A 241 -6.71 -4.46 8.73
C ALA A 241 -7.41 -4.30 7.38
N VAL A 242 -6.66 -3.86 6.38
CA VAL A 242 -7.02 -3.95 4.97
C VAL A 242 -6.04 -4.87 4.24
N TYR A 243 -6.59 -5.87 3.55
CA TYR A 243 -5.88 -6.77 2.66
C TYR A 243 -6.14 -6.38 1.21
N PHE A 244 -5.13 -6.50 0.35
CA PHE A 244 -5.30 -6.41 -1.10
C PHE A 244 -4.22 -7.24 -1.82
N GLU A 245 -4.58 -7.80 -2.98
CA GLU A 245 -3.66 -8.58 -3.83
C GLU A 245 -3.63 -8.06 -5.26
N TYR A 246 -2.45 -8.14 -5.88
CA TYR A 246 -2.14 -7.37 -7.08
C TYR A 246 -1.16 -8.03 -8.03
N CYS A 247 -0.76 -9.28 -7.81
CA CYS A 247 0.12 -9.99 -8.75
C CYS A 247 -0.48 -11.35 -9.09
N ASN A 248 -0.62 -11.67 -10.37
CA ASN A 248 -1.12 -12.97 -10.80
C ASN A 248 0.01 -14.00 -11.01
N SER A 249 -0.34 -15.24 -11.32
CA SER A 249 0.58 -16.34 -11.61
C SER A 249 1.48 -16.10 -12.84
N GLN A 250 1.15 -15.13 -13.69
CA GLN A 250 1.97 -14.69 -14.83
C GLN A 250 2.87 -13.49 -14.48
N SER A 251 2.97 -13.12 -13.19
CA SER A 251 3.72 -11.97 -12.71
C SER A 251 3.24 -10.63 -13.27
N GLN A 252 2.00 -10.56 -13.77
CA GLN A 252 1.34 -9.31 -14.14
C GLN A 252 0.81 -8.63 -12.89
N THR A 253 0.85 -7.30 -12.86
CA THR A 253 0.44 -6.50 -11.70
C THR A 253 -0.84 -5.70 -11.95
N ASP A 254 -1.76 -5.67 -10.98
CA ASP A 254 -3.05 -5.00 -11.10
C ASP A 254 -2.92 -3.49 -10.78
N PRO A 255 -3.09 -2.59 -11.75
CA PRO A 255 -2.97 -1.15 -11.52
C PRO A 255 -4.12 -0.57 -10.69
N LEU A 256 -5.23 -1.31 -10.48
CA LEU A 256 -6.35 -0.82 -9.67
C LEU A 256 -6.06 -0.84 -8.17
N THR A 257 -4.96 -1.45 -7.73
CA THR A 257 -4.53 -1.43 -6.32
C THR A 257 -3.64 -0.23 -5.98
N LEU A 258 -3.65 0.82 -6.81
CA LEU A 258 -3.06 2.10 -6.46
C LEU A 258 -3.66 2.55 -5.11
N HIS A 259 -2.79 2.80 -4.13
CA HIS A 259 -3.26 3.13 -2.80
C HIS A 259 -2.33 4.10 -2.08
N GLY A 260 -2.86 4.82 -1.10
CA GLY A 260 -2.11 5.80 -0.32
C GLY A 260 -2.62 5.90 1.12
N GLY A 261 -1.93 6.69 1.93
CA GLY A 261 -2.35 7.07 3.27
C GLY A 261 -2.64 8.55 3.33
N ASN A 262 -3.90 8.93 3.58
CA ASN A 262 -4.28 10.33 3.76
C ASN A 262 -3.51 10.97 4.92
N PRO A 263 -3.33 12.30 4.91
CA PRO A 263 -2.76 13.03 6.04
C PRO A 263 -3.54 12.77 7.33
N VAL A 264 -2.81 12.48 8.42
CA VAL A 264 -3.40 12.50 9.76
C VAL A 264 -3.74 13.95 10.12
N ARG A 265 -4.98 14.25 10.46
CA ARG A 265 -5.41 15.60 10.83
C ARG A 265 -5.46 15.80 12.33
N LYS A 266 -5.79 14.73 13.08
CA LYS A 266 -5.81 14.73 14.55
C LYS A 266 -5.34 13.39 15.10
N GLY A 267 -4.55 13.43 16.18
CA GLY A 267 -3.95 12.26 16.81
C GLY A 267 -2.66 11.82 16.11
N GLU A 268 -2.45 10.51 16.01
CA GLU A 268 -1.36 9.88 15.27
C GLU A 268 -1.84 8.55 14.69
N LYS A 269 -1.18 8.06 13.64
CA LYS A 269 -1.49 6.74 13.03
C LYS A 269 -0.31 5.80 13.18
N TRP A 270 -0.57 4.63 13.72
CA TRP A 270 0.34 3.50 13.76
C TRP A 270 -0.21 2.35 12.90
N ILE A 271 0.63 1.82 12.04
CA ILE A 271 0.30 0.63 11.23
C ILE A 271 1.42 -0.39 11.27
N ALA A 272 1.05 -1.65 11.14
CA ALA A 272 1.96 -2.73 10.77
C ALA A 272 1.62 -3.18 9.34
N THR A 273 2.63 -3.28 8.48
CA THR A 273 2.46 -3.71 7.09
C THR A 273 3.19 -5.02 6.88
N LYS A 274 2.50 -6.00 6.28
CA LYS A 274 3.09 -7.25 5.83
C LYS A 274 2.98 -7.34 4.30
N TRP A 275 4.11 -7.55 3.65
CA TRP A 275 4.18 -7.86 2.22
C TRP A 275 4.49 -9.34 2.03
N MET A 276 3.81 -9.97 1.08
CA MET A 276 4.07 -11.35 0.68
C MET A 276 4.71 -11.38 -0.71
N ARG A 277 5.73 -12.21 -0.88
CA ARG A 277 6.50 -12.41 -2.11
C ARG A 277 5.99 -13.62 -2.91
N GLN A 278 6.23 -13.63 -4.21
CA GLN A 278 5.85 -14.74 -5.09
C GLN A 278 6.58 -16.03 -4.72
N GLY A 279 7.85 -15.94 -4.33
CA GLY A 279 8.67 -17.04 -3.83
C GLY A 279 9.16 -16.79 -2.40
N ARG A 280 9.93 -17.75 -1.90
CA ARG A 280 10.63 -17.65 -0.61
C ARG A 280 11.50 -16.39 -0.56
N PHE A 281 11.43 -15.65 0.54
CA PHE A 281 12.13 -14.39 0.74
C PHE A 281 13.19 -14.53 1.86
N GLY A 282 14.42 -14.11 1.56
CA GLY A 282 15.56 -14.22 2.48
C GLY A 282 16.55 -15.31 2.11
#